data_AF-A0A286UKH3-F1
#
_entry.id   AF-A0A286UKH3-F1
#
_cell.length_a   1.000
_cell.length_b   1.000
_cell.length_c   1.000
_cell.angle_alpha   90.00
_cell.angle_beta   90.00
_cell.angle_gamma   90.00
#
_symmetry.space_group_name_H-M   'P 1'
#
loop_
_entity.id
_entity.type
_entity.pdbx_description
1 polymer ?
#
loop_
_entity_poly.entity_id
_entity_poly.type
_entity_poly.pdbx_seq_one_letter_code
_entity_poly.pdbx_strand_id
1 'polypeptide(L)'
;MSKTVERLIIGKHTRVMTVLMKKDPQGNLVLTTSEEFSTGAYGDADKWEHVLKWSYPTKNRIYEADVIDSVRTVLGAADKELAESGQGGGKKYANSLPRVFDHLEIDDRDKLFRAFLEPNNYGERVLRFFVFERLEAITSLADLEEFKTAFRDIFHVIHYLAVGRDGIIHRDISISNLMYRRLEDGSVQGVLNDWDVASTSHTESDSEHTNMHTGTMPFMSIDLHQKLPPVHMERFEYESLFYVLYWICLSYSYGKLLPEEKRHSAFKRWPYWNSDDHEGVCSAKVGLRDNGKIFENVDKFPAMHRPLVQPWLERLRYQFDEGYHARRKSIAEGKQFKDNYTLGGYVSYKTIRKILEN
;
A
#
# COMPACT_ATOMS: atom_id res chain seq x y z
N MET A 1 -21.47 25.56 2.54
CA MET A 1 -20.44 25.35 1.50
C MET A 1 -20.67 23.95 0.95
N SER A 2 -21.03 23.83 -0.32
CA SER A 2 -21.16 22.52 -0.99
C SER A 2 -19.77 21.86 -0.98
N LYS A 3 -19.60 20.77 -0.23
CA LYS A 3 -18.40 19.93 -0.34
C LYS A 3 -18.45 19.30 -1.72
N THR A 4 -17.63 19.84 -2.63
CA THR A 4 -17.45 19.34 -3.98
C THR A 4 -17.13 17.84 -3.90
N VAL A 5 -17.94 17.02 -4.56
CA VAL A 5 -17.68 15.59 -4.76
C VAL A 5 -16.38 15.46 -5.54
N GLU A 6 -15.27 15.17 -4.86
CA GLU A 6 -13.99 14.90 -5.52
C GLU A 6 -14.08 13.54 -6.22
N ARG A 7 -14.08 13.58 -7.56
CA ARG A 7 -13.94 12.39 -8.40
C ARG A 7 -12.46 12.12 -8.58
N LEU A 8 -11.95 11.06 -7.96
CA LEU A 8 -10.59 10.57 -8.21
C LEU A 8 -10.66 9.39 -9.19
N ILE A 9 -10.05 9.56 -10.37
CA ILE A 9 -9.88 8.45 -11.32
C ILE A 9 -8.62 7.71 -10.91
N ILE A 10 -8.76 6.43 -10.53
CA ILE A 10 -7.64 5.55 -10.18
C ILE A 10 -7.58 4.46 -11.26
N GLY A 11 -7.08 4.79 -12.44
CA GLY A 11 -6.91 3.85 -13.57
C GLY A 11 -8.04 3.80 -14.60
N LYS A 12 -7.85 2.99 -15.66
CA LYS A 12 -8.71 2.96 -16.87
C LYS A 12 -10.12 2.41 -16.61
N HIS A 13 -10.30 1.60 -15.57
CA HIS A 13 -11.57 0.91 -15.26
C HIS A 13 -12.01 0.98 -13.80
N THR A 14 -11.33 1.77 -12.96
CA THR A 14 -11.65 1.93 -11.54
C THR A 14 -11.85 3.42 -11.24
N ARG A 15 -12.88 3.72 -10.45
CA ARG A 15 -13.23 5.09 -10.04
C ARG A 15 -13.54 5.11 -8.55
N VAL A 16 -13.24 6.25 -7.93
CA VAL A 16 -13.48 6.46 -6.50
C VAL A 16 -14.13 7.82 -6.29
N MET A 17 -15.07 7.90 -5.35
CA MET A 17 -15.67 9.16 -4.91
C MET A 17 -15.99 9.13 -3.42
N THR A 18 -15.92 10.29 -2.77
CA THR A 18 -16.45 10.47 -1.41
C THR A 18 -17.97 10.63 -1.48
N VAL A 19 -18.68 9.92 -0.61
CA VAL A 19 -20.15 9.93 -0.48
C VAL A 19 -20.56 10.17 0.97
N LEU A 20 -21.67 10.86 1.16
CA LEU A 20 -22.30 11.03 2.47
C LEU A 20 -23.37 9.95 2.65
N MET A 21 -23.27 9.16 3.71
CA MET A 21 -24.29 8.17 4.05
C MET A 21 -24.73 8.32 5.50
N LYS A 22 -25.98 8.00 5.80
CA LYS A 22 -26.52 7.89 7.16
C LYS A 22 -27.12 6.51 7.42
N LYS A 23 -27.21 6.09 8.67
CA LYS A 23 -27.96 4.88 9.03
C LYS A 23 -29.44 5.21 9.12
N ASP A 24 -30.28 4.43 8.45
CA ASP A 24 -31.72 4.49 8.64
C ASP A 24 -32.12 3.93 10.03
N PRO A 25 -33.37 4.08 10.47
CA PRO A 25 -33.84 3.53 11.75
C PRO A 25 -33.69 2.01 11.88
N GLN A 26 -33.49 1.30 10.77
CA GLN A 26 -33.27 -0.15 10.70
C GLN A 26 -31.77 -0.51 10.71
N GLY A 27 -30.88 0.48 10.68
CA GLY A 27 -29.43 0.32 10.73
C GLY A 27 -28.73 0.23 9.37
N ASN A 28 -29.45 0.34 8.26
CA ASN A 28 -28.88 0.26 6.90
C ASN A 28 -28.27 1.59 6.48
N LEU A 29 -27.17 1.55 5.71
CA LEU A 29 -26.57 2.76 5.16
C LEU A 29 -27.38 3.26 3.96
N VAL A 30 -27.79 4.53 4.01
CA VAL A 30 -28.52 5.23 2.95
C VAL A 30 -27.79 6.51 2.55
N LEU A 31 -27.67 6.74 1.24
CA LEU A 31 -27.11 7.97 0.66
C LEU A 31 -27.93 9.19 1.11
N THR A 32 -27.26 10.30 1.40
CA THR A 32 -27.91 11.55 1.82
C THR A 32 -27.30 12.75 1.12
N THR A 33 -28.08 13.81 0.91
CA THR A 33 -27.62 15.06 0.31
C THR A 33 -26.97 15.97 1.36
N SER A 34 -26.16 16.94 0.94
CA SER A 34 -25.52 17.90 1.84
C SER A 34 -26.50 18.87 2.52
N GLU A 35 -27.68 19.09 1.92
CA GLU A 35 -28.71 20.01 2.45
C GLU A 35 -29.48 19.41 3.63
N GLU A 36 -29.77 18.10 3.58
CA GLU A 36 -30.35 17.35 4.72
C GLU A 36 -29.42 17.31 5.94
N PHE A 37 -28.12 17.57 5.74
CA PHE A 37 -27.09 17.58 6.77
C PHE A 37 -27.08 18.86 7.62
N SER A 38 -27.49 19.99 7.05
CA SER A 38 -27.47 21.30 7.71
C SER A 38 -28.50 21.47 8.83
N THR A 39 -29.46 20.55 8.96
CA THR A 39 -30.59 20.67 9.90
C THR A 39 -30.48 19.78 11.14
N GLY A 40 -29.44 18.95 11.26
CA GLY A 40 -29.19 18.04 12.39
C GLY A 40 -28.04 18.50 13.29
N ALA A 41 -28.21 18.41 14.61
CA ALA A 41 -27.33 18.95 15.64
C ALA A 41 -25.82 18.71 15.40
N TYR A 42 -25.06 19.80 15.51
CA TYR A 42 -23.59 19.87 15.57
C TYR A 42 -23.07 18.95 16.69
N GLY A 43 -22.58 17.76 16.32
CA GLY A 43 -21.97 16.86 17.30
C GLY A 43 -21.17 15.68 16.74
N ASP A 44 -21.38 15.24 15.49
CA ASP A 44 -20.75 14.00 15.00
C ASP A 44 -20.53 14.03 13.48
N ALA A 45 -20.00 15.14 12.94
CA ALA A 45 -19.89 15.36 11.50
C ALA A 45 -18.86 14.44 10.79
N ASP A 46 -17.95 13.80 11.53
CA ASP A 46 -16.88 12.96 10.97
C ASP A 46 -17.28 11.50 10.71
N LYS A 47 -18.48 11.05 11.10
CA LYS A 47 -18.89 9.63 10.98
C LYS A 47 -19.66 9.26 9.71
N TRP A 48 -19.88 10.20 8.81
CA TRP A 48 -20.81 10.04 7.69
C TRP A 48 -20.16 10.14 6.31
N GLU A 49 -18.86 10.43 6.24
CA GLU A 49 -18.10 10.41 5.01
C GLU A 49 -17.57 9.00 4.74
N HIS A 50 -18.04 8.41 3.64
CA HIS A 50 -17.62 7.12 3.14
C HIS A 50 -16.98 7.27 1.77
N VAL A 51 -16.27 6.24 1.34
CA VAL A 51 -15.67 6.17 0.02
C VAL A 51 -16.38 5.09 -0.78
N LEU A 52 -16.92 5.47 -1.93
CA LEU A 52 -17.48 4.55 -2.92
C LEU A 52 -16.45 4.34 -4.02
N LYS A 53 -15.94 3.12 -4.13
CA LYS A 53 -15.12 2.64 -5.25
C LYS A 53 -15.99 1.78 -6.16
N TRP A 54 -15.82 1.91 -7.47
CA TRP A 54 -16.38 0.96 -8.41
C TRP A 54 -15.40 0.62 -9.52
N SER A 55 -15.44 -0.64 -9.96
CA SER A 55 -14.55 -1.19 -10.97
C SER A 55 -15.30 -2.10 -11.94
N TYR A 56 -14.77 -2.23 -13.15
CA TYR A 56 -15.33 -3.10 -14.18
C TYR A 56 -14.31 -4.17 -14.64
N PRO A 57 -13.91 -5.12 -13.77
CA PRO A 57 -12.92 -6.15 -14.12
C PRO A 57 -13.53 -7.30 -14.94
N THR A 58 -12.65 -8.20 -15.42
CA THR A 58 -13.05 -9.53 -15.90
C THR A 58 -13.64 -10.35 -14.75
N LYS A 59 -14.65 -11.16 -15.04
CA LYS A 59 -15.38 -11.98 -14.06
C LYS A 59 -14.49 -12.95 -13.29
N ASN A 60 -13.44 -13.46 -13.94
CA ASN A 60 -12.48 -14.37 -13.31
C ASN A 60 -11.51 -13.66 -12.35
N ARG A 61 -11.45 -12.33 -12.34
CA ARG A 61 -10.64 -11.60 -11.38
C ARG A 61 -11.26 -11.76 -10.00
N ILE A 62 -10.46 -12.13 -9.02
CA ILE A 62 -10.90 -12.23 -7.62
C ILE A 62 -11.47 -10.89 -7.17
N TYR A 63 -12.56 -10.93 -6.41
CA TYR A 63 -13.20 -9.74 -5.88
C TYR A 63 -12.40 -9.20 -4.69
N GLU A 64 -12.04 -7.91 -4.72
CA GLU A 64 -11.34 -7.23 -3.63
C GLU A 64 -12.02 -7.41 -2.27
N ALA A 65 -13.36 -7.47 -2.23
CA ALA A 65 -14.14 -7.78 -1.04
C ALA A 65 -13.70 -9.09 -0.37
N ASP A 66 -13.68 -10.15 -1.17
CA ASP A 66 -13.33 -11.50 -0.73
C ASP A 66 -11.86 -11.57 -0.30
N VAL A 67 -10.98 -10.84 -1.00
CA VAL A 67 -9.56 -10.72 -0.61
C VAL A 67 -9.46 -10.06 0.76
N ILE A 68 -10.14 -8.95 1.00
CA ILE A 68 -10.10 -8.24 2.30
C ILE A 68 -10.60 -9.14 3.43
N ASP A 69 -11.62 -9.95 3.21
CA ASP A 69 -12.12 -10.91 4.21
C ASP A 69 -11.11 -12.02 4.51
N SER A 70 -10.43 -12.55 3.49
CA SER A 70 -9.33 -13.50 3.67
C SER A 70 -8.16 -12.87 4.45
N VAL A 71 -7.73 -11.67 4.05
CA VAL A 71 -6.67 -10.90 4.72
C VAL A 71 -7.03 -10.66 6.19
N ARG A 72 -8.27 -10.27 6.48
CA ARG A 72 -8.76 -10.03 7.86
C ARG A 72 -8.77 -11.33 8.67
N THR A 73 -9.10 -12.45 8.06
CA THR A 73 -9.07 -13.78 8.70
C THR A 73 -7.64 -14.17 9.08
N VAL A 74 -6.69 -14.01 8.16
CA VAL A 74 -5.26 -14.31 8.40
C VAL A 74 -4.71 -13.43 9.52
N LEU A 75 -4.94 -12.11 9.47
CA LEU A 75 -4.48 -11.19 10.51
C LEU A 75 -5.16 -11.46 11.87
N GLY A 76 -6.44 -11.84 11.86
CA GLY A 76 -7.15 -12.21 13.08
C GLY A 76 -6.60 -13.47 13.75
N ALA A 77 -6.04 -14.41 12.98
CA ALA A 77 -5.31 -15.56 13.52
C ALA A 77 -3.96 -15.12 14.12
N ALA A 78 -3.19 -14.31 13.39
CA ALA A 78 -1.92 -13.77 13.89
C ALA A 78 -2.11 -12.95 15.18
N ASP A 79 -3.14 -12.12 15.26
CA ASP A 79 -3.47 -11.35 16.46
C ASP A 79 -3.73 -12.25 17.69
N LYS A 80 -4.37 -13.42 17.50
CA LYS A 80 -4.59 -14.39 18.58
C LYS A 80 -3.28 -15.03 19.03
N GLU A 81 -2.45 -15.48 18.08
CA GLU A 81 -1.14 -16.08 18.39
C GLU A 81 -0.21 -15.10 19.12
N LEU A 82 -0.22 -13.82 18.73
CA LEU A 82 0.52 -12.76 19.40
C LEU A 82 0.01 -12.50 20.82
N ALA A 83 -1.31 -12.53 21.02
CA ALA A 83 -1.91 -12.39 22.34
C ALA A 83 -1.55 -13.57 23.26
N GLU A 84 -1.59 -14.80 22.74
CA GLU A 84 -1.25 -16.02 23.49
C GLU A 84 0.24 -16.10 23.87
N SER A 85 1.13 -15.62 22.98
CA SER A 85 2.58 -15.59 23.23
C SER A 85 3.03 -14.43 24.14
N GLY A 86 2.11 -13.54 24.55
CA GLY A 86 2.42 -12.35 25.34
C GLY A 86 3.24 -11.29 24.58
N GLN A 87 3.40 -11.45 23.26
CA GLN A 87 4.10 -10.50 22.39
C GLN A 87 3.16 -9.44 21.81
N GLY A 88 1.85 -9.66 21.89
CA GLY A 88 0.81 -8.71 21.48
C GLY A 88 0.65 -7.61 22.51
N GLY A 89 1.33 -6.47 22.32
CA GLY A 89 1.20 -5.25 23.12
C GLY A 89 -0.17 -4.56 23.01
N GLY A 90 -1.26 -5.32 23.06
CA GLY A 90 -2.65 -4.88 22.91
C GLY A 90 -3.07 -4.51 21.48
N LYS A 91 -2.11 -4.34 20.56
CA LYS A 91 -2.36 -3.94 19.17
C LYS A 91 -2.90 -5.09 18.33
N LYS A 92 -3.91 -4.80 17.50
CA LYS A 92 -4.55 -5.75 16.58
C LYS A 92 -4.30 -5.33 15.14
N TYR A 93 -3.51 -6.11 14.42
CA TYR A 93 -3.15 -5.83 13.03
C TYR A 93 -4.33 -6.05 12.08
N ALA A 94 -5.35 -6.83 12.47
CA ALA A 94 -6.59 -6.92 11.70
C ALA A 94 -7.33 -5.56 11.56
N ASN A 95 -7.05 -4.59 12.43
CA ASN A 95 -7.58 -3.22 12.34
C ASN A 95 -6.80 -2.33 11.34
N SER A 96 -5.69 -2.82 10.81
CA SER A 96 -4.86 -2.16 9.81
C SER A 96 -5.37 -2.39 8.37
N LEU A 97 -6.63 -2.79 8.22
CA LEU A 97 -7.32 -2.95 6.94
C LEU A 97 -8.47 -1.95 6.83
N PRO A 98 -8.90 -1.56 5.61
CA PRO A 98 -10.10 -0.78 5.41
C PRO A 98 -11.33 -1.48 6.01
N ARG A 99 -12.19 -0.69 6.66
CA ARG A 99 -13.53 -1.13 7.07
C ARG A 99 -14.45 -1.03 5.88
N VAL A 100 -14.72 -2.20 5.30
CA VAL A 100 -15.76 -2.41 4.30
C VAL A 100 -17.12 -2.36 4.98
N PHE A 101 -18.02 -1.53 4.48
CA PHE A 101 -19.38 -1.40 4.98
C PHE A 101 -20.39 -2.13 4.12
N ASP A 102 -20.21 -2.08 2.80
CA ASP A 102 -21.09 -2.74 1.85
C ASP A 102 -20.35 -2.96 0.53
N HIS A 103 -20.77 -3.96 -0.24
CA HIS A 103 -20.20 -4.27 -1.53
C HIS A 103 -21.23 -4.99 -2.41
N LEU A 104 -21.22 -4.70 -3.71
CA LEU A 104 -22.18 -5.25 -4.65
C LEU A 104 -21.47 -5.65 -5.95
N GLU A 105 -21.73 -6.87 -6.40
CA GLU A 105 -21.36 -7.31 -7.74
C GLU A 105 -22.61 -7.42 -8.62
N ILE A 106 -22.54 -6.84 -9.82
CA ILE A 106 -23.56 -6.91 -10.85
C ILE A 106 -22.96 -7.66 -12.05
N ASP A 107 -23.39 -8.90 -12.25
CA ASP A 107 -23.02 -9.76 -13.38
C ASP A 107 -23.98 -9.51 -14.56
N ASP A 108 -23.44 -9.07 -15.70
CA ASP A 108 -24.21 -8.42 -16.75
C ASP A 108 -24.79 -9.42 -17.79
N ARG A 109 -26.03 -9.85 -17.55
CA ARG A 109 -26.94 -10.37 -18.60
C ARG A 109 -27.91 -9.32 -19.15
N ASP A 110 -27.87 -8.06 -18.68
CA ASP A 110 -28.83 -7.01 -19.04
C ASP A 110 -28.25 -6.00 -20.05
N LYS A 111 -28.76 -6.06 -21.29
CA LYS A 111 -28.28 -5.34 -22.48
C LYS A 111 -28.08 -3.82 -22.34
N LEU A 112 -28.67 -3.17 -21.32
CA LEU A 112 -28.58 -1.72 -21.10
C LEU A 112 -27.19 -1.26 -20.61
N PHE A 113 -26.47 -2.08 -19.83
CA PHE A 113 -25.16 -1.71 -19.27
C PHE A 113 -24.02 -1.87 -20.29
N ARG A 114 -24.09 -2.89 -21.16
CA ARG A 114 -23.14 -3.08 -22.28
C ARG A 114 -23.06 -1.89 -23.23
N ALA A 115 -24.16 -1.16 -23.41
CA ALA A 115 -24.20 0.00 -24.30
C ALA A 115 -23.45 1.23 -23.74
N PHE A 116 -23.27 1.31 -22.41
CA PHE A 116 -22.62 2.44 -21.74
C PHE A 116 -21.11 2.25 -21.51
N LEU A 117 -20.60 1.01 -21.54
CA LEU A 117 -19.26 0.66 -21.00
C LEU A 117 -18.26 0.07 -22.03
N GLU A 118 -18.45 0.38 -23.32
CA GLU A 118 -17.64 -0.01 -24.50
C GLU A 118 -18.09 -1.31 -25.22
N PRO A 119 -18.36 -1.25 -26.55
CA PRO A 119 -18.89 -2.38 -27.32
C PRO A 119 -17.86 -3.45 -27.75
N ASN A 120 -16.57 -3.30 -27.41
CA ASN A 120 -15.47 -4.08 -28.04
C ASN A 120 -14.69 -5.02 -27.09
N ASN A 121 -15.22 -5.39 -25.92
CA ASN A 121 -14.50 -6.25 -24.97
C ASN A 121 -15.07 -7.68 -24.94
N TYR A 122 -14.28 -8.66 -25.39
CA TYR A 122 -14.69 -10.06 -25.63
C TYR A 122 -14.66 -10.98 -24.38
N GLY A 123 -14.45 -10.45 -23.18
CA GLY A 123 -14.47 -11.22 -21.92
C GLY A 123 -15.70 -10.91 -21.06
N GLU A 124 -16.26 -11.91 -20.38
CA GLU A 124 -17.30 -11.69 -19.35
C GLU A 124 -16.74 -10.73 -18.28
N ARG A 125 -17.36 -9.57 -18.14
CA ARG A 125 -17.00 -8.53 -17.16
C ARG A 125 -18.14 -8.28 -16.20
N VAL A 126 -17.80 -7.94 -14.97
CA VAL A 126 -18.74 -7.67 -13.89
C VAL A 126 -18.51 -6.27 -13.36
N LEU A 127 -19.58 -5.56 -12.97
CA LEU A 127 -19.48 -4.26 -12.32
C LEU A 127 -19.48 -4.48 -10.81
N ARG A 128 -18.44 -3.98 -10.14
CA ARG A 128 -18.26 -4.13 -8.69
C ARG A 128 -18.31 -2.78 -8.02
N PHE A 129 -19.06 -2.67 -6.93
CA PHE A 129 -19.11 -1.52 -6.04
C PHE A 129 -18.57 -1.89 -4.67
N PHE A 130 -17.95 -0.92 -4.01
CA PHE A 130 -17.33 -1.07 -2.72
C PHE A 130 -17.51 0.20 -1.91
N VAL A 131 -18.18 0.10 -0.76
CA VAL A 131 -18.34 1.19 0.20
C VAL A 131 -17.47 0.89 1.39
N PHE A 132 -16.52 1.77 1.67
CA PHE A 132 -15.61 1.63 2.79
C PHE A 132 -15.42 2.97 3.50
N GLU A 133 -14.78 2.93 4.64
CA GLU A 133 -14.50 4.13 5.42
C GLU A 133 -13.59 5.11 4.69
N ARG A 134 -13.74 6.38 5.05
CA ARG A 134 -12.79 7.40 4.66
C ARG A 134 -11.51 7.25 5.48
N LEU A 135 -10.40 7.03 4.78
CA LEU A 135 -9.07 6.98 5.35
C LEU A 135 -8.27 8.22 4.91
N GLU A 136 -7.29 8.60 5.72
CA GLU A 136 -6.37 9.69 5.41
C GLU A 136 -5.02 9.12 4.94
N ALA A 137 -4.38 9.78 3.99
CA ALA A 137 -3.07 9.35 3.48
C ALA A 137 -2.01 9.42 4.59
N ILE A 138 -1.10 8.45 4.67
CA ILE A 138 -0.01 8.48 5.67
C ILE A 138 0.82 9.77 5.60
N THR A 139 0.89 10.38 4.41
CA THR A 139 1.60 11.63 4.14
C THR A 139 0.94 12.87 4.73
N SER A 140 -0.31 12.80 5.20
CA SER A 140 -0.98 13.91 5.89
C SER A 140 -0.72 13.94 7.40
N LEU A 141 -0.05 12.92 7.95
CA LEU A 141 0.45 12.95 9.33
C LEU A 141 1.46 14.08 9.50
N ALA A 142 1.25 14.89 10.54
CA ALA A 142 2.11 16.02 10.88
C ALA A 142 3.01 15.74 12.11
N ASP A 143 2.75 14.65 12.82
CA ASP A 143 3.57 14.15 13.93
C ASP A 143 4.44 12.96 13.48
N LEU A 144 5.72 12.99 13.85
CA LEU A 144 6.69 12.00 13.41
C LEU A 144 6.44 10.63 14.06
N GLU A 145 6.05 10.59 15.33
CA GLU A 145 5.84 9.33 16.05
C GLU A 145 4.54 8.66 15.62
N GLU A 146 3.50 9.43 15.29
CA GLU A 146 2.31 8.94 14.60
C GLU A 146 2.67 8.33 13.24
N PHE A 147 3.49 9.02 12.44
CA PHE A 147 3.98 8.50 11.15
C PHE A 147 4.74 7.19 11.31
N LYS A 148 5.71 7.13 12.24
CA LYS A 148 6.47 5.91 12.53
C LYS A 148 5.56 4.77 12.98
N THR A 149 4.54 5.07 13.78
CA THR A 149 3.57 4.08 14.25
C THR A 149 2.76 3.52 13.09
N ALA A 150 2.17 4.38 12.25
CA ALA A 150 1.41 3.95 11.08
C ALA A 150 2.27 3.13 10.10
N PHE A 151 3.51 3.57 9.84
CA PHE A 151 4.42 2.87 8.93
C PHE A 151 4.80 1.48 9.47
N ARG A 152 5.07 1.35 10.77
CA ARG A 152 5.36 0.05 11.41
C ARG A 152 4.18 -0.90 11.37
N ASP A 153 2.97 -0.38 11.57
CA ASP A 153 1.76 -1.21 11.50
C ASP A 153 1.63 -1.88 10.13
N ILE A 154 1.84 -1.11 9.07
CA ILE A 154 1.77 -1.60 7.69
C ILE A 154 2.90 -2.61 7.42
N PHE A 155 4.11 -2.35 7.91
CA PHE A 155 5.22 -3.30 7.84
C PHE A 155 4.89 -4.64 8.52
N HIS A 156 4.29 -4.61 9.71
CA HIS A 156 3.89 -5.83 10.42
C HIS A 156 2.76 -6.57 9.71
N VAL A 157 1.78 -5.86 9.16
CA VAL A 157 0.71 -6.44 8.34
C VAL A 157 1.28 -7.22 7.16
N ILE A 158 2.21 -6.62 6.41
CA ILE A 158 2.89 -7.29 5.29
C ILE A 158 3.52 -8.60 5.74
N HIS A 159 4.23 -8.60 6.88
CA HIS A 159 4.85 -9.81 7.40
C HIS A 159 3.84 -10.89 7.75
N TYR A 160 2.85 -10.58 8.59
CA TYR A 160 1.88 -11.57 9.08
C TYR A 160 1.02 -12.15 7.97
N LEU A 161 0.78 -11.39 6.90
CA LEU A 161 0.12 -11.89 5.70
C LEU A 161 0.99 -12.83 4.89
N ALA A 162 2.26 -12.48 4.69
CA ALA A 162 3.19 -13.27 3.90
C ALA A 162 3.52 -14.62 4.56
N VAL A 163 3.62 -14.68 5.89
CA VAL A 163 3.90 -15.92 6.64
C VAL A 163 2.64 -16.66 7.08
N GLY A 164 1.47 -16.04 6.91
CA GLY A 164 0.18 -16.62 7.25
C GLY A 164 -0.19 -17.79 6.34
N ARG A 165 -1.26 -18.50 6.71
CA ARG A 165 -1.73 -19.72 6.04
C ARG A 165 -1.83 -19.60 4.52
N ASP A 166 -2.30 -18.45 4.03
CA ASP A 166 -2.61 -18.26 2.62
C ASP A 166 -1.45 -17.58 1.86
N GLY A 167 -0.37 -17.18 2.54
CA GLY A 167 0.81 -16.55 1.93
C GLY A 167 0.44 -15.31 1.09
N ILE A 168 -0.23 -14.34 1.70
CA ILE A 168 -0.83 -13.22 0.97
C ILE A 168 0.22 -12.13 0.72
N ILE A 169 0.35 -11.69 -0.53
CA ILE A 169 1.25 -10.61 -0.96
C ILE A 169 0.43 -9.48 -1.60
N HIS A 170 0.65 -8.23 -1.20
CA HIS A 170 -0.17 -7.10 -1.66
C HIS A 170 0.16 -6.68 -3.10
N ARG A 171 1.43 -6.73 -3.52
CA ARG A 171 1.93 -6.47 -4.89
C ARG A 171 1.85 -5.03 -5.39
N ASP A 172 1.13 -4.13 -4.72
CA ASP A 172 1.09 -2.70 -5.05
C ASP A 172 1.28 -1.78 -3.84
N ILE A 173 2.41 -1.94 -3.15
CA ILE A 173 2.83 -1.00 -2.11
C ILE A 173 3.22 0.33 -2.76
N SER A 174 2.47 1.39 -2.44
CA SER A 174 2.65 2.72 -3.02
C SER A 174 2.28 3.81 -2.02
N ILE A 175 2.73 5.05 -2.24
CA ILE A 175 2.40 6.19 -1.35
C ILE A 175 0.88 6.36 -1.17
N SER A 176 0.08 6.13 -2.23
CA SER A 176 -1.38 6.27 -2.17
C SER A 176 -2.09 5.17 -1.39
N ASN A 177 -1.43 4.03 -1.20
CA ASN A 177 -2.01 2.84 -0.57
C ASN A 177 -1.64 2.74 0.92
N LEU A 178 -0.65 3.53 1.38
CA LEU A 178 -0.36 3.70 2.80
C LEU A 178 -1.27 4.77 3.39
N MET A 179 -2.19 4.33 4.23
CA MET A 179 -3.19 5.18 4.88
C MET A 179 -3.05 5.12 6.41
N TYR A 180 -3.82 5.96 7.10
CA TYR A 180 -4.02 5.83 8.53
C TYR A 180 -5.46 6.14 8.92
N ARG A 181 -5.82 5.71 10.13
CA ARG A 181 -7.02 6.14 10.86
C ARG A 181 -6.60 6.68 12.23
N ARG A 182 -7.41 7.59 12.77
CA ARG A 182 -7.33 7.97 14.19
C ARG A 182 -8.37 7.16 14.97
N LEU A 183 -7.96 6.55 16.07
CA LEU A 183 -8.82 5.80 16.97
C LEU A 183 -9.50 6.75 17.98
N GLU A 184 -10.51 6.25 18.69
CA GLU A 184 -11.29 7.03 19.65
C GLU A 184 -10.43 7.54 20.82
N ASP A 185 -9.37 6.81 21.17
CA ASP A 185 -8.38 7.21 22.18
C ASP A 185 -7.35 8.24 21.68
N GLY A 186 -7.51 8.70 20.43
CA GLY A 186 -6.62 9.66 19.78
C GLY A 186 -5.38 9.03 19.13
N SER A 187 -5.10 7.75 19.36
CA SER A 187 -3.95 7.08 18.77
C SER A 187 -4.11 6.85 17.27
N VAL A 188 -3.00 6.62 16.58
CA VAL A 188 -2.96 6.37 15.14
C VAL A 188 -2.75 4.90 14.85
N GLN A 189 -3.50 4.39 13.87
CA GLN A 189 -3.38 3.05 13.33
C GLN A 189 -3.10 3.15 11.83
N GLY A 190 -1.96 2.61 11.39
CA GLY A 190 -1.65 2.48 9.97
C GLY A 190 -2.59 1.50 9.30
N VAL A 191 -2.97 1.79 8.06
CA VAL A 191 -3.91 0.99 7.25
C VAL A 191 -3.33 0.78 5.85
N LEU A 192 -3.27 -0.47 5.39
CA LEU A 192 -2.87 -0.80 4.02
C LEU A 192 -4.13 -0.96 3.15
N ASN A 193 -4.23 -0.14 2.11
CA ASN A 193 -5.40 -0.04 1.24
C ASN A 193 -5.13 -0.59 -0.18
N ASP A 194 -6.19 -0.87 -0.93
CA ASP A 194 -6.20 -1.29 -2.33
C ASP A 194 -5.67 -2.72 -2.59
N TRP A 195 -6.54 -3.71 -2.36
CA TRP A 195 -6.20 -5.14 -2.38
C TRP A 195 -6.47 -5.81 -3.74
N ASP A 196 -6.74 -4.99 -4.77
CA ASP A 196 -7.22 -5.40 -6.10
C ASP A 196 -6.25 -6.31 -6.87
N VAL A 197 -4.97 -6.25 -6.56
CA VAL A 197 -3.89 -7.00 -7.25
C VAL A 197 -3.13 -7.93 -6.31
N ALA A 198 -3.63 -8.12 -5.08
CA ALA A 198 -3.02 -9.03 -4.14
C ALA A 198 -3.08 -10.48 -4.65
N SER A 199 -2.07 -11.27 -4.29
CA SER A 199 -2.03 -12.71 -4.57
C SER A 199 -2.01 -13.52 -3.30
N THR A 200 -2.46 -14.76 -3.43
CA THR A 200 -2.37 -15.81 -2.41
C THR A 200 -1.61 -17.00 -2.98
N SER A 201 -1.08 -17.85 -2.11
CA SER A 201 -0.45 -19.13 -2.48
C SER A 201 -1.34 -20.04 -3.36
N HIS A 202 -2.67 -19.87 -3.32
CA HIS A 202 -3.60 -20.59 -4.18
C HIS A 202 -3.65 -20.04 -5.61
N THR A 203 -3.47 -18.72 -5.77
CA THR A 203 -3.53 -18.01 -7.06
C THR A 203 -2.23 -18.05 -7.86
N GLU A 204 -1.10 -18.40 -7.23
CA GLU A 204 0.19 -18.48 -7.90
C GLU A 204 0.35 -19.74 -8.77
N SER A 205 -0.57 -20.70 -8.66
CA SER A 205 -0.60 -21.87 -9.54
C SER A 205 -1.00 -21.53 -10.99
N ASP A 206 -1.56 -20.33 -11.21
CA ASP A 206 -1.89 -19.82 -12.53
C ASP A 206 -0.70 -19.06 -13.14
N SER A 207 -0.13 -19.65 -14.20
CA SER A 207 1.05 -19.13 -14.92
C SER A 207 0.90 -17.69 -15.46
N GLU A 208 -0.34 -17.20 -15.61
CA GLU A 208 -0.63 -15.83 -16.05
C GLU A 208 -0.40 -14.78 -14.94
N HIS A 209 -0.56 -15.15 -13.66
CA HIS A 209 -0.45 -14.21 -12.54
C HIS A 209 0.98 -14.03 -12.01
N THR A 210 1.86 -15.01 -12.27
CA THR A 210 3.23 -15.05 -11.72
C THR A 210 4.23 -14.19 -12.49
N ASN A 211 4.01 -13.98 -13.80
CA ASN A 211 4.92 -13.22 -14.67
C ASN A 211 4.40 -11.83 -15.06
N MET A 212 3.34 -11.35 -14.42
CA MET A 212 2.78 -10.04 -14.72
C MET A 212 3.51 -8.95 -13.91
N HIS A 213 3.96 -7.90 -14.60
CA HIS A 213 4.43 -6.66 -13.96
C HIS A 213 3.26 -5.98 -13.24
N THR A 214 3.11 -6.30 -11.96
CA THR A 214 2.18 -5.65 -11.04
C THR A 214 2.94 -4.74 -10.10
N GLY A 215 2.34 -3.61 -9.76
CA GLY A 215 2.89 -2.63 -8.84
C GLY A 215 3.19 -1.30 -9.52
N THR A 216 3.29 -0.26 -8.69
CA THR A 216 3.55 1.10 -9.14
C THR A 216 5.05 1.29 -9.46
N MET A 217 5.39 1.68 -10.69
CA MET A 217 6.76 1.72 -11.23
C MET A 217 7.84 2.32 -10.29
N PRO A 218 7.64 3.51 -9.68
CA PRO A 218 8.59 4.05 -8.71
C PRO A 218 8.86 3.18 -7.48
N PHE A 219 7.88 2.39 -7.04
CA PHE A 219 7.94 1.64 -5.79
C PHE A 219 8.17 0.14 -6.01
N MET A 220 7.95 -0.38 -7.20
CA MET A 220 8.22 -1.78 -7.54
C MET A 220 9.66 -2.22 -7.16
N SER A 221 9.88 -3.42 -6.64
CA SER A 221 11.23 -3.93 -6.33
C SER A 221 12.12 -4.02 -7.59
N ILE A 222 13.44 -3.86 -7.43
CA ILE A 222 14.43 -3.99 -8.53
C ILE A 222 14.23 -5.27 -9.34
N ASP A 223 14.04 -6.40 -8.68
CA ASP A 223 13.97 -7.71 -9.36
C ASP A 223 12.70 -7.89 -10.18
N LEU A 224 11.64 -7.14 -9.87
CA LEU A 224 10.38 -7.18 -10.60
C LEU A 224 10.45 -6.40 -11.92
N HIS A 225 11.49 -5.61 -12.18
CA HIS A 225 11.66 -4.93 -13.47
C HIS A 225 12.20 -5.84 -14.60
N GLN A 226 12.52 -7.10 -14.31
CA GLN A 226 12.95 -8.07 -15.33
C GLN A 226 11.85 -8.35 -16.34
N LYS A 227 12.21 -8.67 -17.59
CA LYS A 227 11.24 -9.00 -18.65
C LYS A 227 10.24 -10.09 -18.25
N LEU A 228 10.71 -11.09 -17.50
CA LEU A 228 9.89 -12.07 -16.83
C LEU A 228 10.11 -11.87 -15.33
N PRO A 229 9.21 -11.13 -14.64
CA PRO A 229 9.37 -10.88 -13.22
C PRO A 229 9.24 -12.19 -12.44
N PRO A 230 10.04 -12.38 -11.38
CA PRO A 230 9.88 -13.52 -10.50
C PRO A 230 8.54 -13.47 -9.75
N VAL A 231 8.14 -14.62 -9.20
CA VAL A 231 7.04 -14.71 -8.24
C VAL A 231 7.27 -13.72 -7.11
N HIS A 232 6.21 -12.97 -6.77
CA HIS A 232 6.32 -11.95 -5.73
C HIS A 232 6.58 -12.60 -4.37
N MET A 233 7.37 -11.93 -3.54
CA MET A 233 7.74 -12.42 -2.22
C MET A 233 7.83 -11.26 -1.24
N GLU A 234 7.71 -11.58 0.04
CA GLU A 234 7.71 -10.62 1.15
C GLU A 234 8.80 -9.54 1.05
N ARG A 235 10.05 -9.90 0.71
CA ARG A 235 11.13 -8.92 0.61
C ARG A 235 10.93 -7.86 -0.48
N PHE A 236 10.13 -8.14 -1.50
CA PHE A 236 9.80 -7.14 -2.51
C PHE A 236 8.88 -6.08 -1.93
N GLU A 237 7.94 -6.46 -1.06
CA GLU A 237 7.07 -5.54 -0.33
C GLU A 237 7.90 -4.64 0.61
N TYR A 238 8.94 -5.19 1.25
CA TYR A 238 9.89 -4.41 2.05
C TYR A 238 10.71 -3.43 1.22
N GLU A 239 11.15 -3.83 0.03
CA GLU A 239 11.86 -2.93 -0.89
C GLU A 239 10.95 -1.80 -1.38
N SER A 240 9.69 -2.13 -1.68
CA SER A 240 8.67 -1.14 -2.03
C SER A 240 8.39 -0.16 -0.88
N LEU A 241 8.27 -0.65 0.36
CA LEU A 241 8.15 0.20 1.55
C LEU A 241 9.35 1.13 1.71
N PHE A 242 10.58 0.65 1.46
CA PHE A 242 11.77 1.49 1.50
C PHE A 242 11.71 2.61 0.44
N TYR A 243 11.30 2.31 -0.78
CA TYR A 243 11.14 3.34 -1.81
C TYR A 243 10.04 4.34 -1.47
N VAL A 244 8.89 3.88 -0.96
CA VAL A 244 7.82 4.75 -0.47
C VAL A 244 8.34 5.69 0.62
N LEU A 245 9.02 5.16 1.63
CA LEU A 245 9.61 5.95 2.71
C LEU A 245 10.62 6.97 2.17
N TYR A 246 11.52 6.55 1.28
CA TYR A 246 12.50 7.42 0.64
C TYR A 246 11.82 8.60 -0.04
N TRP A 247 10.82 8.36 -0.89
CA TRP A 247 10.12 9.42 -1.62
C TRP A 247 9.32 10.35 -0.71
N ILE A 248 8.68 9.83 0.34
CA ILE A 248 8.01 10.64 1.37
C ILE A 248 9.03 11.57 2.05
N CYS A 249 10.15 11.02 2.52
CA CYS A 249 11.19 11.78 3.19
C CYS A 249 11.84 12.86 2.30
N LEU A 250 11.83 12.73 0.97
CA LEU A 250 12.33 13.76 0.06
C LEU A 250 11.35 14.91 -0.19
N SER A 251 10.05 14.69 -0.03
CA SER A 251 9.03 15.55 -0.64
C SER A 251 7.92 16.03 0.28
N TYR A 252 7.73 15.44 1.46
CA TYR A 252 6.69 15.81 2.41
C TYR A 252 7.28 16.39 3.71
N SER A 253 6.54 17.31 4.34
CA SER A 253 6.79 17.77 5.70
C SER A 253 5.50 18.24 6.34
N TYR A 254 5.28 17.90 7.62
CA TYR A 254 4.14 18.34 8.43
C TYR A 254 2.79 18.17 7.71
N GLY A 255 2.56 16.95 7.20
CA GLY A 255 1.30 16.59 6.56
C GLY A 255 1.08 17.14 5.15
N LYS A 256 2.10 17.72 4.50
CA LYS A 256 1.95 18.39 3.20
C LYS A 256 3.04 18.02 2.21
N LEU A 257 2.65 17.87 0.95
CA LEU A 257 3.58 17.83 -0.18
C LEU A 257 4.23 19.22 -0.31
N LEU A 258 5.55 19.26 -0.32
CA LEU A 258 6.30 20.50 -0.44
C LEU A 258 6.26 21.03 -1.88
N PRO A 259 6.33 22.35 -2.07
CA PRO A 259 6.70 22.95 -3.36
C PRO A 259 8.03 22.40 -3.87
N GLU A 260 8.20 22.30 -5.19
CA GLU A 260 9.37 21.65 -5.82
C GLU A 260 10.70 22.21 -5.30
N GLU A 261 10.81 23.53 -5.14
CA GLU A 261 12.01 24.23 -4.69
C GLU A 261 12.40 23.94 -3.23
N LYS A 262 11.46 23.40 -2.44
CA LYS A 262 11.68 23.00 -1.04
C LYS A 262 11.90 21.49 -0.89
N ARG A 263 11.71 20.71 -1.94
CA ARG A 263 12.00 19.26 -1.92
C ARG A 263 13.50 19.02 -1.93
N HIS A 264 13.90 17.88 -1.39
CA HIS A 264 15.29 17.46 -1.50
C HIS A 264 15.70 17.36 -2.98
N SER A 265 16.92 17.77 -3.34
CA SER A 265 17.36 17.87 -4.75
C SER A 265 17.31 16.54 -5.51
N ALA A 266 17.44 15.41 -4.81
CA ALA A 266 17.26 14.07 -5.38
C ALA A 266 15.85 13.86 -5.97
N PHE A 267 14.85 14.65 -5.58
CA PHE A 267 13.51 14.59 -6.15
C PHE A 267 13.48 14.86 -7.66
N LYS A 268 14.49 15.57 -8.20
CA LYS A 268 14.67 15.76 -9.65
C LYS A 268 14.81 14.44 -10.42
N ARG A 269 15.06 13.32 -9.74
CA ARG A 269 15.11 11.99 -10.34
C ARG A 269 13.73 11.34 -10.50
N TRP A 270 12.67 11.90 -9.90
CA TRP A 270 11.32 11.33 -9.94
C TRP A 270 10.83 10.98 -11.36
N PRO A 271 11.02 11.81 -12.40
CA PRO A 271 10.56 11.47 -13.75
C PRO A 271 11.19 10.19 -14.32
N TYR A 272 12.44 9.86 -13.95
CA TYR A 272 13.07 8.62 -14.38
C TYR A 272 12.47 7.40 -13.68
N TRP A 273 12.15 7.54 -12.39
CA TRP A 273 11.54 6.48 -11.58
C TRP A 273 10.07 6.26 -11.92
N ASN A 274 9.37 7.33 -12.33
CA ASN A 274 7.97 7.34 -12.72
C ASN A 274 7.82 7.36 -14.24
N SER A 275 8.56 6.49 -14.90
CA SER A 275 8.48 6.24 -16.33
C SER A 275 8.04 4.80 -16.59
N ASP A 276 7.63 4.51 -17.83
CA ASP A 276 7.31 3.15 -18.28
C ASP A 276 8.58 2.37 -18.72
N ASP A 277 9.78 2.96 -18.53
CA ASP A 277 11.06 2.34 -18.85
C ASP A 277 11.59 1.51 -17.68
N HIS A 278 11.30 0.21 -17.69
CA HIS A 278 11.75 -0.73 -16.66
C HIS A 278 13.27 -0.74 -16.47
N GLU A 279 14.06 -0.62 -17.55
CA GLU A 279 15.52 -0.65 -17.47
C GLU A 279 16.07 0.63 -16.85
N GLY A 280 15.52 1.78 -17.26
CA GLY A 280 15.84 3.09 -16.69
C GLY A 280 15.48 3.20 -15.22
N VAL A 281 14.28 2.73 -14.83
CA VAL A 281 13.84 2.70 -13.42
C VAL A 281 14.76 1.80 -12.59
N CYS A 282 15.06 0.59 -13.07
CA CYS A 282 15.98 -0.33 -12.41
C CYS A 282 17.37 0.28 -12.21
N SER A 283 17.93 0.92 -13.24
CA SER A 283 19.22 1.60 -13.17
C SER A 283 19.22 2.74 -12.15
N ALA A 284 18.13 3.51 -12.06
CA ALA A 284 18.01 4.59 -11.09
C ALA A 284 17.93 4.07 -9.64
N LYS A 285 17.27 2.93 -9.42
CA LYS A 285 17.20 2.21 -8.13
C LYS A 285 18.55 1.67 -7.71
N VAL A 286 19.28 1.02 -8.62
CA VAL A 286 20.67 0.60 -8.41
C VAL A 286 21.54 1.80 -8.03
N GLY A 287 21.39 2.94 -8.71
CA GLY A 287 22.11 4.16 -8.39
C GLY A 287 21.76 4.76 -7.02
N LEU A 288 20.55 4.59 -6.50
CA LEU A 288 20.21 4.94 -5.12
C LEU A 288 20.87 3.98 -4.13
N ARG A 289 20.75 2.68 -4.39
CA ARG A 289 21.31 1.63 -3.55
C ARG A 289 22.82 1.78 -3.41
N ASP A 290 23.54 2.04 -4.50
CA ASP A 290 24.99 2.13 -4.49
C ASP A 290 25.51 3.52 -4.02
N ASN A 291 24.63 4.50 -3.80
CA ASN A 291 25.00 5.84 -3.36
C ASN A 291 25.04 5.96 -1.82
N GLY A 292 26.17 5.61 -1.23
CA GLY A 292 26.39 5.74 0.22
C GLY A 292 26.32 7.18 0.76
N LYS A 293 26.42 8.21 -0.09
CA LYS A 293 26.50 9.61 0.35
C LYS A 293 25.17 10.35 0.40
N ILE A 294 24.11 9.75 -0.13
CA ILE A 294 22.81 10.45 -0.26
C ILE A 294 22.20 10.84 1.09
N PHE A 295 22.54 10.10 2.14
CA PHE A 295 22.02 10.31 3.50
C PHE A 295 23.00 11.03 4.44
N GLU A 296 24.21 11.37 3.98
CA GLU A 296 25.23 12.06 4.79
C GLU A 296 24.77 13.47 5.22
N ASN A 297 24.13 14.21 4.30
CA ASN A 297 23.68 15.59 4.56
C ASN A 297 22.19 15.61 4.94
N VAL A 298 21.92 15.23 6.19
CA VAL A 298 20.56 15.15 6.77
C VAL A 298 19.80 16.47 6.67
N ASP A 299 20.48 17.62 6.78
CA ASP A 299 19.83 18.94 6.76
C ASP A 299 19.17 19.29 5.42
N LYS A 300 19.57 18.61 4.33
CA LYS A 300 18.91 18.76 3.02
C LYS A 300 17.53 18.08 2.96
N PHE A 301 17.21 17.21 3.91
CA PHE A 301 15.89 16.57 3.96
C PHE A 301 14.85 17.50 4.63
N PRO A 302 13.59 17.42 4.19
CA PRO A 302 12.43 17.99 4.89
C PRO A 302 12.46 17.79 6.41
N ALA A 303 12.22 18.87 7.15
CA ALA A 303 12.46 18.96 8.60
C ALA A 303 11.79 17.83 9.41
N MET A 304 10.52 17.51 9.12
CA MET A 304 9.77 16.47 9.82
C MET A 304 10.45 15.09 9.75
N HIS A 305 11.05 14.75 8.62
CA HIS A 305 11.57 13.41 8.35
C HIS A 305 13.10 13.27 8.58
N ARG A 306 13.81 14.37 8.87
CA ARG A 306 15.25 14.34 9.18
C ARG A 306 15.63 13.28 10.22
N PRO A 307 14.87 13.07 11.32
CA PRO A 307 15.24 12.07 12.32
C PRO A 307 15.14 10.62 11.81
N LEU A 308 14.55 10.36 10.64
CA LEU A 308 14.48 9.02 10.02
C LEU A 308 15.65 8.74 9.08
N VAL A 309 16.38 9.76 8.62
CA VAL A 309 17.37 9.63 7.55
C VAL A 309 18.47 8.64 7.92
N GLN A 310 19.06 8.81 9.09
CA GLN A 310 20.14 7.94 9.58
C GLN A 310 19.60 6.63 10.18
N PRO A 311 18.62 6.64 11.11
CA PRO A 311 18.18 5.41 11.76
C PRO A 311 17.43 4.46 10.85
N TRP A 312 16.67 4.96 9.86
CA TRP A 312 15.84 4.15 8.97
C TRP A 312 16.38 4.13 7.54
N LEU A 313 16.42 5.27 6.83
CA LEU A 313 16.71 5.27 5.39
C LEU A 313 18.11 4.73 5.07
N GLU A 314 19.15 5.20 5.77
CA GLU A 314 20.52 4.74 5.52
C GLU A 314 20.70 3.27 5.89
N ARG A 315 20.15 2.85 7.05
CA ARG A 315 20.22 1.44 7.49
C ARG A 315 19.47 0.50 6.56
N LEU A 316 18.29 0.88 6.08
CA LEU A 316 17.54 0.09 5.10
C LEU A 316 18.31 0.00 3.79
N ARG A 317 18.79 1.14 3.24
CA ARG A 317 19.63 1.15 2.03
C ARG A 317 20.81 0.21 2.19
N TYR A 318 21.51 0.27 3.32
CA TYR A 318 22.66 -0.59 3.61
C TYR A 318 22.29 -2.08 3.59
N GLN A 319 21.18 -2.50 4.20
CA GLN A 319 20.75 -3.90 4.15
C GLN A 319 20.42 -4.37 2.73
N PHE A 320 19.73 -3.54 1.93
CA PHE A 320 19.47 -3.87 0.54
C PHE A 320 20.77 -3.94 -0.28
N ASP A 321 21.68 -2.99 -0.09
CA ASP A 321 22.99 -2.96 -0.74
C ASP A 321 23.80 -4.22 -0.46
N GLU A 322 23.96 -4.57 0.82
CA GLU A 322 24.68 -5.77 1.24
C GLU A 322 24.03 -7.06 0.73
N GLY A 323 22.69 -7.17 0.81
CA GLY A 323 21.95 -8.33 0.34
C GLY A 323 22.10 -8.54 -1.18
N TYR A 324 21.91 -7.47 -1.96
CA TYR A 324 22.13 -7.52 -3.41
C TYR A 324 23.61 -7.75 -3.78
N HIS A 325 24.56 -7.20 -3.01
CA HIS A 325 25.99 -7.43 -3.19
C HIS A 325 26.34 -8.91 -2.93
N ALA A 326 25.88 -9.49 -1.83
CA ALA A 326 26.09 -10.90 -1.49
C ALA A 326 25.56 -11.83 -2.59
N ARG A 327 24.36 -11.52 -3.13
CA ARG A 327 23.80 -12.25 -4.27
C ARG A 327 24.67 -12.16 -5.51
N ARG A 328 25.06 -10.94 -5.92
CA ARG A 328 25.94 -10.71 -7.08
C ARG A 328 27.27 -11.44 -6.93
N LYS A 329 27.88 -11.39 -5.73
CA LYS A 329 29.13 -12.08 -5.41
C LYS A 329 29.01 -13.59 -5.56
N SER A 330 27.95 -14.20 -5.00
CA SER A 330 27.69 -15.65 -5.15
C SER A 330 27.60 -16.05 -6.63
N ILE A 331 26.85 -15.28 -7.42
CA ILE A 331 26.68 -15.54 -8.86
C ILE A 331 28.02 -15.41 -9.60
N ALA A 332 28.80 -14.36 -9.30
CA ALA A 332 30.12 -14.14 -9.91
C ALA A 332 31.12 -15.26 -9.57
N GLU A 333 30.98 -15.90 -8.40
CA GLU A 333 31.75 -17.08 -8.00
C GLU A 333 31.22 -18.40 -8.62
N GLY A 334 30.22 -18.34 -9.50
CA GLY A 334 29.61 -19.52 -10.12
C GLY A 334 28.75 -20.34 -9.17
N LYS A 335 28.35 -19.79 -8.02
CA LYS A 335 27.54 -20.47 -7.00
C LYS A 335 26.08 -20.05 -7.09
N GLN A 336 25.17 -21.00 -6.89
CA GLN A 336 23.76 -20.69 -6.69
C GLN A 336 23.58 -19.90 -5.38
N PHE A 337 22.95 -18.73 -5.46
CA PHE A 337 22.58 -17.96 -4.28
C PHE A 337 21.39 -18.64 -3.58
N LYS A 338 21.61 -19.11 -2.35
CA LYS A 338 20.69 -20.04 -1.69
C LYS A 338 19.43 -19.38 -1.13
N ASP A 339 19.52 -18.14 -0.68
CA ASP A 339 18.42 -17.46 0.01
C ASP A 339 18.05 -16.16 -0.70
N ASN A 340 17.21 -16.31 -1.73
CA ASN A 340 16.61 -15.16 -2.40
C ASN A 340 15.44 -14.56 -1.60
N TYR A 341 14.84 -15.28 -0.65
CA TYR A 341 13.67 -14.80 0.08
C TYR A 341 14.04 -13.67 1.04
N THR A 342 15.21 -13.73 1.67
CA THR A 342 15.67 -12.68 2.61
C THR A 342 16.98 -12.03 2.17
N LEU A 343 17.41 -12.28 0.93
CA LEU A 343 18.72 -11.87 0.40
C LEU A 343 19.89 -12.31 1.29
N GLY A 344 19.86 -13.54 1.82
CA GLY A 344 20.91 -14.06 2.70
C GLY A 344 20.82 -13.54 4.14
N GLY A 345 19.63 -13.25 4.63
CA GLY A 345 19.35 -12.75 5.99
C GLY A 345 19.37 -11.23 6.15
N TYR A 346 19.91 -10.49 5.16
CA TYR A 346 20.03 -9.04 5.20
C TYR A 346 18.67 -8.33 5.16
N VAL A 347 17.69 -8.89 4.43
CA VAL A 347 16.33 -8.33 4.27
C VAL A 347 15.30 -9.31 4.84
N SER A 348 15.57 -9.83 6.04
CA SER A 348 14.59 -10.62 6.81
C SER A 348 13.68 -9.73 7.64
N TYR A 349 12.48 -10.21 8.00
CA TYR A 349 11.57 -9.52 8.93
C TYR A 349 12.29 -9.05 10.20
N LYS A 350 13.10 -9.92 10.81
CA LYS A 350 13.88 -9.59 12.03
C LYS A 350 14.84 -8.43 11.80
N THR A 351 15.55 -8.43 10.67
CA THR A 351 16.53 -7.38 10.35
C THR A 351 15.84 -6.04 10.11
N ILE A 352 14.77 -6.02 9.30
CA ILE A 352 14.03 -4.81 8.98
C ILE A 352 13.29 -4.28 10.20
N ARG A 353 12.62 -5.14 10.98
CA ARG A 353 11.95 -4.80 12.23
C ARG A 353 12.90 -4.09 13.20
N LYS A 354 14.09 -4.64 13.42
CA LYS A 354 15.10 -4.04 14.30
C LYS A 354 15.50 -2.62 13.86
N ILE A 355 15.49 -2.34 12.55
CA ILE A 355 15.77 -1.00 12.03
C ILE A 355 14.61 -0.05 12.38
N LEU A 356 13.38 -0.47 12.09
CA LEU A 356 12.16 0.33 12.30
C LEU A 356 11.80 0.51 13.79
N GLU A 357 12.37 -0.28 14.70
CA GLU A 357 12.19 -0.13 16.15
C GLU A 357 13.10 0.92 16.80
N ASN A 358 14.16 1.40 16.11
CA ASN A 358 14.96 2.56 16.56
C ASN A 358 14.23 3.86 16.24
#